data_AF-A0A9Y2ETS5-F1
#
_entry.id   AF-A0A9Y2ETS5-F1
#
_cell.length_a   1.000
_cell.length_b   1.000
_cell.length_c   1.000
_cell.angle_alpha   90.00
_cell.angle_beta   90.00
_cell.angle_gamma   90.00
#
_symmetry.space_group_name_H-M   'P 1'
#
loop_
_entity.id
_entity.type
_entity.pdbx_description
1 polymer ?
#
loop_
_entity_poly.entity_id
_entity_poly.type
_entity_poly.pdbx_seq_one_letter_code
_entity_poly.pdbx_strand_id
1 'polypeptide(L)'
;MGKDLNNAKALWNRYLVLTGEMKKFINQDDVDMFLNLLEQRNILHNQLQEMGIGEFERSPEGKSLGSKIKIINADIQYKAQIWLNQAKGQERKVNAYSSLGYGDNRFGANLNFYK
;
A
#
# COMPACT_ATOMS: atom_id res chain seq x y z
N MET A 1 -31.85 6.99 15.35
CA MET A 1 -30.53 7.32 15.92
C MET A 1 -29.64 6.09 16.16
N GLY A 2 -30.11 5.00 16.80
CA GLY A 2 -29.22 3.85 17.10
C GLY A 2 -28.75 2.98 15.91
N LYS A 3 -29.46 2.98 14.78
CA LYS A 3 -29.11 2.14 13.60
C LYS A 3 -27.84 2.61 12.89
N ASP A 4 -27.68 3.93 12.74
CA ASP A 4 -26.55 4.54 12.03
C ASP A 4 -25.26 4.42 12.85
N LEU A 5 -25.36 4.49 14.19
CA LEU A 5 -24.23 4.26 15.10
C LEU A 5 -23.69 2.82 15.01
N ASN A 6 -24.59 1.82 15.03
CA ASN A 6 -24.21 0.41 14.91
C ASN A 6 -23.62 0.11 13.52
N ASN A 7 -24.16 0.74 12.48
CA ASN A 7 -23.63 0.60 11.13
C ASN A 7 -22.21 1.21 11.01
N ALA A 8 -22.00 2.43 11.53
CA ALA A 8 -20.69 3.07 11.56
C ALA A 8 -19.66 2.22 12.32
N LYS A 9 -20.04 1.71 13.50
CA LYS A 9 -19.18 0.82 14.30
C LYS A 9 -18.79 -0.44 13.52
N ALA A 10 -19.73 -1.07 12.83
CA ALA A 10 -19.46 -2.27 12.03
C ALA A 10 -18.47 -1.99 10.88
N LEU A 11 -18.67 -0.88 10.15
CA LEU A 11 -17.77 -0.46 9.07
C LEU A 11 -16.36 -0.19 9.57
N TRP A 12 -16.22 0.55 10.67
CA TRP A 12 -14.92 0.83 11.28
C TRP A 12 -14.19 -0.43 11.78
N ASN A 13 -14.92 -1.39 12.36
CA ASN A 13 -14.32 -2.67 12.75
C ASN A 13 -13.86 -3.46 11.52
N ARG A 14 -14.65 -3.51 10.45
CA ARG A 14 -14.24 -4.15 9.19
C ARG A 14 -13.02 -3.47 8.58
N TYR A 15 -12.97 -2.14 8.64
CA TYR A 15 -11.82 -1.36 8.20
C TYR A 15 -10.55 -1.71 8.98
N LEU A 16 -10.64 -1.86 10.30
CA LEU A 16 -9.53 -2.31 11.14
C LEU A 16 -9.06 -3.73 10.77
N VAL A 17 -9.99 -4.67 10.56
CA VAL A 17 -9.68 -6.05 10.15
C VAL A 17 -8.92 -6.05 8.82
N LEU A 18 -9.44 -5.37 7.80
CA LEU A 18 -8.75 -5.27 6.50
C LEU A 18 -7.38 -4.63 6.63
N THR A 19 -7.24 -3.57 7.44
CA THR A 19 -5.94 -2.94 7.70
C THR A 19 -4.95 -3.92 8.36
N GLY A 20 -5.42 -4.79 9.26
CA GLY A 20 -4.61 -5.85 9.86
C GLY A 20 -4.16 -6.92 8.85
N GLU A 21 -5.08 -7.39 8.01
CA GLU A 21 -4.76 -8.37 6.96
C GLU A 21 -3.78 -7.77 5.92
N MET A 22 -3.96 -6.51 5.51
CA MET A 22 -3.00 -5.82 4.65
C MET A 22 -1.59 -5.83 5.25
N LYS A 23 -1.47 -5.55 6.56
CA LYS A 23 -0.17 -5.64 7.26
C LYS A 23 0.40 -7.06 7.23
N LYS A 24 -0.41 -8.10 7.32
CA LYS A 24 0.06 -9.48 7.24
C LYS A 24 0.67 -9.77 5.86
N PHE A 25 -0.06 -9.48 4.78
CA PHE A 25 0.40 -9.81 3.43
C PHE A 25 1.59 -8.98 2.96
N ILE A 26 1.66 -7.69 3.32
CA ILE A 26 2.86 -6.89 3.00
C ILE A 26 4.11 -7.36 3.78
N ASN A 27 3.95 -7.99 4.95
CA ASN A 27 5.06 -8.60 5.68
C ASN A 27 5.45 -9.99 5.15
N GLN A 28 4.59 -10.62 4.36
CA GLN A 28 4.83 -11.90 3.70
C GLN A 28 5.35 -11.72 2.26
N ASP A 29 5.62 -10.47 1.84
CA ASP A 29 5.95 -10.10 0.46
C ASP A 29 4.90 -10.55 -0.58
N ASP A 30 3.66 -10.83 -0.14
CA ASP A 30 2.52 -11.14 -1.00
C ASP A 30 1.84 -9.83 -1.42
N VAL A 31 2.45 -9.19 -2.42
CA VAL A 31 2.06 -7.87 -2.91
C VAL A 31 0.70 -7.90 -3.59
N ASP A 32 0.41 -8.96 -4.35
CA ASP A 32 -0.86 -9.09 -5.08
C ASP A 32 -2.05 -9.14 -4.12
N MET A 33 -1.94 -9.93 -3.05
CA MET A 33 -2.98 -9.97 -2.02
C MET A 33 -3.07 -8.65 -1.24
N PHE A 34 -1.93 -8.03 -0.92
CA PHE A 34 -1.91 -6.70 -0.29
C PHE A 34 -2.68 -5.67 -1.14
N LEU A 35 -2.44 -5.62 -2.45
CA LEU A 35 -3.11 -4.69 -3.37
C LEU A 35 -4.61 -4.99 -3.50
N ASN A 36 -5.00 -6.26 -3.54
CA ASN A 36 -6.42 -6.65 -3.54
C ASN A 36 -7.13 -6.19 -2.26
N LEU A 37 -6.51 -6.38 -1.10
CA LEU A 37 -7.09 -5.91 0.17
C LEU A 37 -7.15 -4.37 0.26
N LEU A 38 -6.17 -3.67 -0.34
CA LEU A 38 -6.18 -2.22 -0.43
C LEU A 38 -7.39 -1.71 -1.25
N GLU A 39 -7.70 -2.34 -2.38
CA GLU A 39 -8.90 -2.05 -3.18
C GLU A 39 -10.17 -2.19 -2.34
N GLN A 40 -10.32 -3.31 -1.62
CA GLN A 40 -11.48 -3.54 -0.75
C GLN A 40 -11.58 -2.52 0.39
N ARG A 41 -10.44 -2.13 0.98
CA ARG A 41 -10.38 -1.12 2.02
C ARG A 41 -10.74 0.26 1.49
N ASN A 42 -10.37 0.61 0.26
CA ASN A 42 -10.72 1.88 -0.35
C ASN A 42 -12.24 2.02 -0.52
N ILE A 43 -12.94 0.94 -0.85
CA ILE A 43 -14.42 0.92 -0.89
C ILE A 43 -14.99 1.27 0.49
N LEU A 44 -14.49 0.63 1.56
CA LEU A 44 -14.93 0.95 2.92
C LEU A 44 -14.57 2.38 3.33
N HIS A 45 -13.40 2.87 2.90
CA HIS A 45 -13.00 4.25 3.15
C HIS A 45 -14.00 5.24 2.58
N ASN A 46 -14.39 5.04 1.32
CA ASN A 46 -15.36 5.90 0.64
C ASN A 46 -16.72 5.87 1.33
N GLN A 47 -17.20 4.69 1.73
CA GLN A 47 -18.44 4.56 2.51
C GLN A 47 -18.37 5.33 3.84
N LEU A 48 -17.24 5.23 4.56
CA LEU A 48 -17.04 5.99 5.79
C LEU A 48 -16.96 7.51 5.54
N GLN A 49 -16.35 7.96 4.42
CA GLN A 49 -16.32 9.37 4.04
C GLN A 49 -17.72 9.91 3.69
N GLU A 50 -18.53 9.15 2.95
CA GLU A 50 -19.91 9.51 2.59
C GLU A 50 -20.81 9.66 3.82
N MET A 51 -20.59 8.84 4.85
CA MET A 51 -21.30 8.95 6.13
C MET A 51 -20.89 10.19 6.94
N GLY A 52 -19.68 10.71 6.71
CA GLY A 52 -19.11 11.83 7.46
C GLY A 52 -18.79 11.50 8.92
N ILE A 53 -18.28 12.50 9.65
CA ILE A 53 -17.87 12.30 11.05
C ILE A 53 -19.09 12.19 11.97
N GLY A 54 -19.40 10.95 12.33
CA GLY A 54 -20.53 10.58 13.18
C GLY A 54 -20.22 10.54 14.69
N GLU A 55 -21.25 10.24 15.48
CA GLU A 55 -21.15 10.09 16.93
C GLU A 55 -20.17 8.99 17.36
N PHE A 56 -20.11 7.88 16.61
CA PHE A 56 -19.23 6.76 16.92
C PHE A 56 -17.76 7.17 16.92
N GLU A 57 -17.30 7.92 15.93
CA GLU A 57 -15.90 8.35 15.81
C GLU A 57 -15.48 9.31 16.94
N ARG A 58 -16.41 10.14 17.41
CA ARG A 58 -16.18 11.06 18.53
C ARG A 58 -16.17 10.36 19.87
N SER A 59 -16.78 9.18 19.96
CA SER A 59 -16.82 8.38 21.19
C SER A 59 -15.42 7.91 21.61
N PRO A 60 -15.21 7.57 22.90
CA PRO A 60 -13.96 6.98 23.36
C PRO A 60 -13.59 5.69 22.61
N GLU A 61 -14.58 4.87 22.27
CA GLU A 61 -14.39 3.64 21.50
C GLU A 61 -13.87 3.94 20.09
N GLY A 62 -14.52 4.86 19.37
CA GLY A 62 -14.10 5.27 18.02
C GLY A 62 -12.69 5.86 18.00
N LYS A 63 -12.35 6.70 18.98
CA LYS A 63 -10.98 7.26 19.13
C LYS A 63 -9.93 6.18 19.37
N SER A 64 -10.25 5.19 20.22
CA SER A 64 -9.36 4.06 20.49
C SER A 64 -9.13 3.22 19.22
N LEU A 65 -10.20 2.92 18.49
CA LEU A 65 -10.15 2.17 17.23
C LEU A 65 -9.34 2.93 16.17
N GLY A 66 -9.60 4.23 15.98
CA GLY A 66 -8.85 5.07 15.04
C GLY A 66 -7.35 5.15 15.38
N SER A 67 -7.00 5.17 16.66
CA SER A 67 -5.60 5.14 17.10
C SER A 67 -4.91 3.83 16.73
N LYS A 68 -5.59 2.69 16.90
CA LYS A 68 -5.07 1.37 16.48
C LYS A 68 -4.82 1.33 14.97
N ILE A 69 -5.79 1.81 14.17
CA ILE A 69 -5.65 1.89 12.70
C ILE A 69 -4.44 2.75 12.32
N LYS A 70 -4.28 3.92 12.95
CA LYS A 70 -3.17 4.84 12.65
C LYS A 70 -1.80 4.18 12.87
N ILE A 71 -1.64 3.42 13.95
CA ILE A 71 -0.40 2.70 14.25
C ILE A 71 -0.11 1.65 13.16
N ILE A 72 -1.12 0.85 12.78
CA ILE A 72 -0.95 -0.18 11.76
C ILE A 72 -0.64 0.45 10.39
N ASN A 73 -1.30 1.57 10.05
CA ASN A 73 -1.04 2.29 8.81
C ASN A 73 0.41 2.78 8.69
N ALA A 74 0.98 3.30 9.76
CA ALA A 74 2.36 3.78 9.74
C ALA A 74 3.35 2.64 9.41
N ASP A 75 3.12 1.45 9.96
CA ASP A 75 3.93 0.25 9.69
C ASP A 75 3.78 -0.22 8.23
N ILE A 76 2.53 -0.28 7.73
CA ILE A 76 2.26 -0.61 6.32
C ILE A 76 2.94 0.39 5.38
N GLN A 77 2.85 1.70 5.66
CA GLN A 77 3.46 2.74 4.84
C GLN A 77 4.99 2.59 4.77
N TYR A 78 5.62 2.30 5.90
CA TYR A 78 7.05 2.06 5.95
C TYR A 78 7.45 0.86 5.08
N LYS A 79 6.73 -0.26 5.20
CA LYS A 79 6.98 -1.47 4.41
C LYS A 79 6.72 -1.26 2.92
N ALA A 80 5.64 -0.57 2.57
CA ALA A 80 5.31 -0.22 1.19
C ALA A 80 6.41 0.63 0.56
N GLN A 81 6.99 1.57 1.30
CA GLN A 81 8.09 2.39 0.80
C GLN A 81 9.36 1.57 0.51
N ILE A 82 9.68 0.59 1.36
CA ILE A 82 10.79 -0.34 1.12
C ILE A 82 10.55 -1.14 -0.16
N TRP A 83 9.36 -1.73 -0.28
CA TRP A 83 8.96 -2.50 -1.46
C TRP A 83 9.05 -1.66 -2.76
N LEU A 84 8.52 -0.42 -2.76
CA LEU A 84 8.61 0.49 -3.89
C LEU A 84 10.05 0.81 -4.29
N ASN A 85 10.94 0.98 -3.30
CA ASN A 85 12.36 1.25 -3.56
C ASN A 85 13.05 0.03 -4.20
N GLN A 86 12.71 -1.18 -3.74
CA GLN A 86 13.22 -2.42 -4.32
C GLN A 86 12.72 -2.62 -5.75
N ALA A 87 11.43 -2.39 -6.01
CA ALA A 87 10.84 -2.48 -7.35
C ALA A 87 11.55 -1.54 -8.35
N LYS A 88 11.79 -0.27 -7.97
CA LYS A 88 12.59 0.68 -8.79
C LYS A 88 14.03 0.22 -9.00
N GLY A 89 14.62 -0.47 -8.02
CA GLY A 89 15.93 -1.08 -8.15
C GLY A 89 15.95 -2.21 -9.18
N GLN A 90 14.93 -3.07 -9.15
CA GLN A 90 14.76 -4.16 -10.10
C GLN A 90 14.51 -3.64 -11.52
N GLU A 91 13.63 -2.65 -11.69
CA GLU A 91 13.37 -1.99 -12.97
C GLU A 91 14.67 -1.47 -13.61
N ARG A 92 15.51 -0.76 -12.86
CA ARG A 92 16.81 -0.28 -13.35
C ARG A 92 17.74 -1.42 -13.82
N LYS A 93 17.75 -2.56 -13.11
CA LYS A 93 18.55 -3.73 -13.50
C LYS A 93 18.02 -4.37 -14.79
N VAL A 94 16.70 -4.49 -14.94
CA VAL A 94 16.07 -5.03 -16.16
C VAL A 94 16.31 -4.11 -17.37
N ASN A 95 16.21 -2.79 -17.18
CA ASN A 95 16.51 -1.82 -18.23
C ASN A 95 17.99 -1.86 -18.63
N ALA A 96 18.91 -1.97 -17.67
CA ALA A 96 20.33 -2.13 -17.95
C ALA A 96 20.61 -3.43 -18.73
N TYR A 97 19.99 -4.55 -18.36
CA TYR A 97 20.10 -5.79 -19.13
C TYR A 97 19.61 -5.63 -20.57
N SER A 98 18.46 -4.97 -20.76
CA SER A 98 17.93 -4.69 -22.10
C SER A 98 18.90 -3.84 -22.94
N SER A 99 19.62 -2.91 -22.31
CA SER A 99 20.67 -2.11 -22.97
C SER A 99 21.98 -2.87 -23.27
N LEU A 100 22.18 -4.05 -22.67
CA LEU A 100 23.32 -4.95 -22.93
C LEU A 100 23.03 -5.98 -24.04
N GLY A 101 21.81 -6.00 -24.57
CA GLY A 101 21.44 -6.87 -25.69
C GLY A 101 22.22 -6.56 -26.96
N TYR A 102 22.69 -7.62 -27.63
CA TYR A 102 23.35 -7.64 -28.94
C TYR A 102 22.41 -7.18 -30.10
N GLY A 103 21.77 -6.03 -29.96
CA GLY A 103 20.83 -5.47 -30.94
C GLY A 103 20.85 -3.95 -31.04
N ASP A 104 21.49 -3.23 -30.12
CA ASP A 104 21.88 -1.84 -30.37
C ASP A 104 23.20 -1.89 -31.14
N ASN A 105 23.21 -1.42 -32.39
CA ASN A 105 24.38 -1.29 -33.27
C ASN A 105 25.35 -0.22 -32.73
N ARG A 106 25.78 -0.34 -31.46
CA ARG A 106 26.73 0.55 -30.78
C ARG A 106 28.02 -0.16 -30.35
N PHE A 107 28.28 -1.37 -30.85
CA PHE A 107 29.62 -1.96 -30.83
C PHE A 107 30.46 -1.55 -32.05
N GLY A 108 30.11 -0.45 -32.71
CA GLY A 108 30.79 0.07 -33.88
C GLY A 108 31.01 1.58 -33.86
N ALA A 109 31.59 2.14 -32.79
CA ALA A 109 32.27 3.44 -32.88
C ALA A 109 33.24 3.64 -31.71
N ASN A 110 34.54 3.65 -32.05
CA ASN A 110 35.70 4.05 -31.24
C ASN A 110 36.19 3.09 -30.13
N LEU A 111 36.77 1.98 -30.60
CA LEU A 111 38.03 1.49 -30.02
C LEU A 111 39.16 2.45 -30.42
N ASN A 112 39.37 3.53 -29.65
CA ASN A 112 40.65 4.23 -29.62
C ASN A 112 41.36 3.88 -28.31
N PHE A 113 41.96 2.70 -28.28
CA PHE A 113 43.10 2.44 -27.43
C PHE A 113 44.32 3.10 -28.08
N TYR A 114 44.71 4.31 -27.67
CA TYR A 114 46.11 4.80 -27.67
C TYR A 114 46.17 6.24 -27.09
N LYS A 115 46.52 6.36 -25.80
CA LYS A 115 47.72 7.05 -25.26
C LYS A 115 47.65 7.14 -23.74
#